data_AF-A0A957S8Z4-F1
#
_entry.id   AF-A0A957S8Z4-F1
#
_cell.length_a   1.000
_cell.length_b   1.000
_cell.length_c   1.000
_cell.angle_alpha   90.00
_cell.angle_beta   90.00
_cell.angle_gamma   90.00
#
_symmetry.space_group_name_H-M   'P 1'
#
loop_
_entity.id
_entity.type
_entity.pdbx_description
1 polymer ?
#
loop_
_entity_poly.entity_id
_entity_poly.type
_entity_poly.pdbx_seq_one_letter_code
_entity_poly.pdbx_strand_id
1 'polypeptide(L)'
;MSELFGILIVFAPLILVMWLANLAERDRARQMPYENMAIFSYVLVVLIYVGALVVGVALQGLSLMLEQNPTRLQQLGLPVTDLMQNFDSLAIMGAGIWIPSVLGLLLLTPWVRRLASKLIPIDPDSPVHAVALAFTMLVVINLIATLGIGLGNLSESIQAQTSAEGGNQSLATNISLWGQQIITALLALVGVGWAVRRGWSQSLQRLGITALTG
;
A
#
# COMPACT_ATOMS: atom_id res chain seq x y z
N MET A 1 -19.02 -9.52 5.00
CA MET A 1 -18.02 -10.61 5.22
C MET A 1 -16.99 -10.68 4.09
N SER A 2 -17.39 -10.62 2.81
CA SER A 2 -16.49 -10.61 1.65
C SER A 2 -15.48 -9.44 1.67
N GLU A 3 -15.92 -8.23 2.06
CA GLU A 3 -15.05 -7.04 2.11
C GLU A 3 -13.90 -7.18 3.12
N LEU A 4 -14.18 -7.67 4.34
CA LEU A 4 -13.15 -7.90 5.36
C LEU A 4 -12.09 -8.91 4.89
N PHE A 5 -12.52 -9.94 4.16
CA PHE A 5 -11.61 -10.90 3.56
C PHE A 5 -10.74 -10.26 2.48
N GLY A 6 -11.30 -9.37 1.67
CA GLY A 6 -10.55 -8.57 0.70
C GLY A 6 -9.48 -7.70 1.37
N ILE A 7 -9.82 -6.98 2.44
CA ILE A 7 -8.87 -6.18 3.21
C ILE A 7 -7.74 -7.07 3.76
N LEU A 8 -8.08 -8.22 4.33
CA LEU A 8 -7.08 -9.17 4.84
C LEU A 8 -6.14 -9.66 3.74
N ILE A 9 -6.66 -9.99 2.56
CA ILE A 9 -5.84 -10.40 1.41
C ILE A 9 -4.86 -9.30 1.00
N VAL A 10 -5.29 -8.04 0.97
CA VAL A 10 -4.46 -6.90 0.57
C VAL A 10 -3.36 -6.62 1.60
N PHE A 11 -3.68 -6.68 2.90
CA PHE A 11 -2.74 -6.35 3.96
C PHE A 11 -1.84 -7.52 4.39
N ALA A 12 -2.29 -8.78 4.26
CA ALA A 12 -1.51 -9.97 4.60
C ALA A 12 -0.09 -9.97 4.00
N PRO A 13 0.12 -9.71 2.69
CA PRO A 13 1.47 -9.65 2.13
C PRO A 13 2.30 -8.51 2.74
N LEU A 14 1.70 -7.36 3.04
CA LEU A 14 2.41 -6.23 3.67
C LEU A 14 2.85 -6.56 5.09
N ILE A 15 1.97 -7.18 5.88
CA ILE A 15 2.26 -7.63 7.23
C ILE A 15 3.35 -8.70 7.21
N LEU A 16 3.26 -9.67 6.30
CA LEU A 16 4.25 -10.73 6.13
C LEU A 16 5.63 -10.16 5.82
N VAL A 17 5.72 -9.21 4.88
CA VAL A 17 6.97 -8.53 4.53
C VAL A 17 7.57 -7.82 5.76
N MET A 18 6.76 -7.03 6.48
CA MET A 18 7.25 -6.33 7.69
C MET A 18 7.67 -7.29 8.79
N TRP A 19 6.95 -8.39 8.96
CA TRP A 19 7.28 -9.43 9.93
C TRP A 19 8.62 -10.08 9.61
N LEU A 20 8.85 -10.47 8.35
CA LEU A 20 10.12 -11.03 7.88
C LEU A 20 11.28 -10.04 8.02
N ALA A 21 11.07 -8.77 7.68
CA ALA A 21 12.09 -7.73 7.85
C ALA A 21 12.46 -7.55 9.34
N ASN A 22 11.47 -7.61 10.24
CA ASN A 22 11.72 -7.56 11.68
C ASN A 22 12.43 -8.80 12.20
N LEU A 23 12.18 -9.98 11.61
CA LEU A 23 12.88 -11.22 11.95
C LEU A 23 14.35 -11.13 11.55
N ALA A 24 14.64 -10.64 10.34
CA ALA A 24 15.99 -10.37 9.88
C ALA A 24 16.72 -9.38 10.79
N GLU A 25 16.06 -8.29 11.22
CA GLU A 25 16.68 -7.32 12.13
C GLU A 25 16.93 -7.91 13.53
N ARG A 26 16.05 -8.78 14.03
CA ARG A 26 16.26 -9.48 15.30
C ARG A 26 17.51 -10.34 15.25
N ASP A 27 17.68 -11.08 14.16
CA ASP A 27 18.80 -12.00 13.99
C ASP A 27 20.12 -11.22 13.77
N ARG A 28 20.07 -10.08 13.05
CA ARG A 28 21.18 -9.10 12.97
C ARG A 28 21.59 -8.60 14.35
N ALA A 29 20.63 -8.21 15.20
CA ALA A 29 20.92 -7.76 16.56
C ALA A 29 21.55 -8.84 17.45
N ARG A 30 21.32 -10.12 17.13
CA ARG A 30 21.92 -11.28 17.80
C ARG A 30 23.21 -11.79 17.15
N GLN A 31 23.73 -11.08 16.13
CA GLN A 31 24.90 -11.48 15.34
C GLN A 31 24.73 -12.86 14.67
N MET A 32 23.48 -13.26 14.39
CA MET A 32 23.13 -14.47 13.65
C MET A 32 23.05 -14.18 12.14
N PRO A 33 23.24 -15.18 11.27
CA PRO A 33 23.08 -14.99 9.82
C PRO A 33 21.64 -14.58 9.48
N TYR A 34 21.45 -13.32 9.06
CA TYR A 34 20.13 -12.73 8.80
C TYR A 34 19.84 -12.49 7.31
N GLU A 35 20.84 -12.71 6.44
CA GLU A 35 20.80 -12.35 5.01
C GLU A 35 19.62 -13.01 4.29
N ASN A 36 19.37 -14.30 4.55
CA ASN A 36 18.30 -15.05 3.89
C ASN A 36 16.91 -14.44 4.14
N MET A 37 16.63 -14.02 5.38
CA MET A 37 15.35 -13.42 5.74
C MET A 37 15.21 -12.01 5.15
N ALA A 38 16.30 -11.24 5.12
CA ALA A 38 16.32 -9.93 4.51
C ALA A 38 16.12 -10.01 2.98
N ILE A 39 16.79 -10.95 2.31
CA ILE A 39 16.61 -11.19 0.87
C ILE A 39 15.16 -11.59 0.59
N PHE A 40 14.59 -12.49 1.39
CA PHE A 40 13.22 -12.93 1.18
C PHE A 40 12.21 -11.79 1.34
N SER A 41 12.38 -10.92 2.35
CA SER A 41 11.52 -9.74 2.48
C SER A 41 11.67 -8.77 1.31
N TYR A 42 12.90 -8.55 0.82
CA TYR A 42 13.15 -7.71 -0.36
C TYR A 42 12.54 -8.29 -1.64
N VAL A 43 12.63 -9.59 -1.86
CA VAL A 43 12.01 -10.26 -3.01
C VAL A 43 10.50 -10.04 -2.99
N LEU A 44 9.84 -10.20 -1.84
CA LEU A 44 8.41 -9.94 -1.73
C LEU A 44 8.04 -8.48 -2.00
N VAL A 45 8.82 -7.51 -1.50
CA VAL A 45 8.62 -6.08 -1.83
C VAL A 45 8.76 -5.84 -3.33
N VAL A 46 9.78 -6.43 -3.96
CA VAL A 46 10.00 -6.34 -5.41
C VAL A 46 8.81 -6.91 -6.16
N LEU A 47 8.30 -8.08 -5.77
CA LEU A 47 7.12 -8.68 -6.40
C LEU A 47 5.88 -7.79 -6.30
N ILE A 48 5.64 -7.18 -5.14
CA ILE A 48 4.53 -6.24 -4.95
C ILE A 48 4.67 -5.05 -5.91
N TYR A 49 5.85 -4.43 -5.98
CA TYR A 49 6.06 -3.27 -6.83
C TYR A 49 6.13 -3.58 -8.32
N VAL A 50 6.66 -4.74 -8.71
CA VAL A 50 6.62 -5.20 -10.10
C VAL A 50 5.18 -5.48 -10.52
N GLY A 51 4.38 -6.10 -9.66
CA GLY A 51 2.94 -6.29 -9.91
C GLY A 51 2.22 -4.95 -10.09
N ALA A 52 2.44 -4.01 -9.18
CA ALA A 52 1.87 -2.67 -9.28
C ALA A 52 2.34 -1.93 -10.55
N LEU A 53 3.62 -2.01 -10.89
CA LEU A 53 4.20 -1.46 -12.12
C LEU A 53 3.50 -2.01 -13.37
N VAL A 54 3.33 -3.33 -13.47
CA VAL A 54 2.64 -3.97 -14.60
C VAL A 54 1.19 -3.48 -14.70
N VAL A 55 0.47 -3.42 -13.58
CA VAL A 55 -0.91 -2.90 -13.53
C VAL A 55 -0.96 -1.43 -13.97
N GLY A 56 -0.08 -0.58 -13.44
CA GLY A 56 -0.04 0.85 -13.77
C GLY A 56 0.30 1.12 -15.25
N VAL A 57 1.25 0.37 -15.82
CA VAL A 57 1.56 0.45 -17.26
C VAL A 57 0.39 -0.06 -18.11
N ALA A 58 -0.26 -1.14 -17.69
CA ALA A 58 -1.44 -1.65 -18.39
C ALA A 58 -2.60 -0.62 -18.40
N LEU A 59 -2.86 0.03 -17.25
CA LEU A 59 -3.87 1.09 -17.15
C LEU A 59 -3.50 2.31 -18.01
N GLN A 60 -2.23 2.71 -18.02
CA GLN A 60 -1.74 3.79 -18.88
C GLN A 60 -1.94 3.44 -20.37
N GLY A 61 -1.58 2.23 -20.78
CA GLY A 61 -1.77 1.73 -22.14
C GLY A 61 -3.24 1.68 -22.53
N LEU A 62 -4.11 1.23 -21.62
CA LEU A 62 -5.55 1.23 -21.82
C LEU A 62 -6.10 2.66 -22.01
N SER A 63 -5.64 3.63 -21.20
CA SER A 63 -6.03 5.03 -21.35
C SER A 63 -5.68 5.59 -22.73
N LEU A 64 -4.46 5.31 -23.22
CA LEU A 64 -4.03 5.77 -24.55
C LEU A 64 -4.84 5.09 -25.67
N MET A 65 -5.18 3.81 -25.52
CA MET A 65 -6.04 3.10 -26.48
C MET A 65 -7.46 3.67 -26.50
N LEU A 66 -8.00 4.03 -25.33
CA LEU A 66 -9.33 4.65 -25.18
C LEU A 66 -9.40 6.01 -25.88
N GLU A 67 -8.37 6.85 -25.69
CA GLU A 67 -8.29 8.17 -26.32
C GLU A 67 -8.18 8.08 -27.85
N GLN A 68 -7.44 7.09 -28.36
CA GLN A 68 -7.21 6.97 -29.81
C GLN A 68 -8.33 6.25 -30.56
N ASN A 69 -8.96 5.22 -29.98
CA ASN A 69 -9.92 4.36 -30.68
C ASN A 69 -11.01 3.81 -29.75
N PRO A 70 -11.94 4.65 -29.25
CA PRO A 70 -12.97 4.21 -28.30
C PRO A 70 -13.89 3.11 -28.87
N THR A 71 -14.16 3.13 -30.17
CA THR A 71 -15.03 2.15 -30.86
C THR A 71 -14.41 0.75 -30.94
N ARG A 72 -13.07 0.62 -31.01
CA ARG A 72 -12.41 -0.69 -31.04
C ARG A 72 -12.49 -1.43 -29.72
N LEU A 73 -12.43 -0.70 -28.60
CA LEU A 73 -12.51 -1.30 -27.27
C LEU A 73 -13.94 -1.75 -26.94
N GLN A 74 -14.95 -1.02 -27.42
CA GLN A 74 -16.34 -1.46 -27.35
C GLN A 74 -16.59 -2.75 -28.14
N GLN A 75 -15.94 -2.90 -29.31
CA GLN A 75 -16.02 -4.14 -30.10
C GLN A 75 -15.37 -5.35 -29.42
N LEU A 76 -14.41 -5.13 -28.52
CA LEU A 76 -13.79 -6.17 -27.70
C LEU A 76 -14.66 -6.57 -26.49
N GLY A 77 -15.85 -6.00 -26.35
CA GLY A 77 -16.78 -6.29 -25.25
C GLY A 77 -16.34 -5.73 -23.90
N LEU A 78 -15.39 -4.79 -23.89
CA LEU A 78 -14.96 -4.13 -22.67
C LEU A 78 -16.01 -3.07 -22.27
N PRO A 79 -16.36 -2.96 -20.98
CA PRO A 79 -17.31 -1.95 -20.47
C PRO A 79 -16.63 -0.57 -20.41
N VAL A 80 -16.27 -0.04 -21.57
CA VAL A 80 -15.57 1.24 -21.73
C VAL A 80 -16.35 2.38 -21.09
N THR A 81 -17.68 2.38 -21.24
CA THR A 81 -18.55 3.43 -20.71
C THR A 81 -18.50 3.48 -19.19
N ASP A 82 -18.48 2.33 -18.52
CA ASP A 82 -18.38 2.27 -17.05
C ASP A 82 -17.00 2.75 -16.57
N LEU A 83 -15.94 2.40 -17.29
CA LEU A 83 -14.58 2.87 -16.96
C LEU A 83 -14.42 4.38 -17.14
N MET A 84 -15.07 4.98 -18.15
CA MET A 84 -15.00 6.42 -18.37
C MET A 84 -15.90 7.21 -17.40
N GLN A 85 -16.94 6.59 -16.84
CA GLN A 85 -17.83 7.23 -15.85
C GLN A 85 -17.26 7.16 -14.44
N ASN A 86 -16.59 6.06 -14.07
CA ASN A 86 -16.12 5.86 -12.70
C ASN A 86 -14.75 6.51 -12.41
N PHE A 87 -14.02 6.95 -13.45
CA PHE A 87 -12.68 7.50 -13.31
C PHE A 87 -12.55 8.83 -14.07
N ASP A 88 -12.15 9.89 -13.37
CA ASP A 88 -11.84 11.19 -13.99
C ASP A 88 -10.66 11.09 -14.96
N SER A 89 -9.63 10.31 -14.60
CA SER A 89 -8.49 10.08 -15.49
C SER A 89 -7.78 8.75 -15.23
N LEU A 90 -8.03 7.79 -16.12
CA LEU A 90 -7.29 6.52 -16.17
C LEU A 90 -5.78 6.73 -16.39
N ALA A 91 -5.39 7.76 -17.15
CA ALA A 91 -4.00 8.12 -17.35
C ALA A 91 -3.33 8.55 -16.04
N ILE A 92 -3.97 9.42 -15.25
CA ILE A 92 -3.41 9.86 -13.96
C ILE A 92 -3.34 8.67 -12.99
N MET A 93 -4.35 7.80 -12.98
CA MET A 93 -4.35 6.59 -12.15
C MET A 93 -3.19 5.65 -12.55
N GLY A 94 -3.01 5.39 -13.85
CA GLY A 94 -1.91 4.58 -14.38
C GLY A 94 -0.55 5.14 -13.96
N ALA A 95 -0.30 6.42 -14.26
CA ALA A 95 0.89 7.16 -13.85
C ALA A 95 1.12 7.14 -12.33
N GLY A 96 0.05 7.35 -11.57
CA GLY A 96 0.03 7.33 -10.11
C GLY A 96 0.38 6.00 -9.48
N ILE A 97 0.25 4.89 -10.23
CA ILE A 97 0.64 3.56 -9.78
C ILE A 97 2.06 3.25 -10.23
N TRP A 98 2.37 3.39 -11.52
CA TRP A 98 3.64 2.90 -12.05
C TRP A 98 4.82 3.78 -11.64
N ILE A 99 4.66 5.12 -11.59
CA ILE A 99 5.77 6.03 -11.22
C ILE A 99 6.22 5.76 -9.77
N PRO A 100 5.34 5.76 -8.75
CA PRO A 100 5.78 5.46 -7.40
C PRO A 100 6.24 4.01 -7.24
N SER A 101 5.78 3.08 -8.08
CA SER A 101 6.29 1.70 -8.07
C SER A 101 7.75 1.62 -8.48
N VAL A 102 8.13 2.35 -9.54
CA VAL A 102 9.55 2.49 -9.93
C VAL A 102 10.35 3.16 -8.81
N LEU A 103 9.82 4.24 -8.23
CA LEU A 103 10.49 4.91 -7.10
C LEU A 103 10.63 3.98 -5.88
N GLY A 104 9.63 3.16 -5.57
CA GLY A 104 9.66 2.18 -4.49
C GLY A 104 10.76 1.14 -4.70
N LEU A 105 10.91 0.63 -5.92
CA LEU A 105 12.02 -0.25 -6.30
C LEU A 105 13.38 0.44 -6.20
N LEU A 106 13.48 1.70 -6.64
CA LEU A 106 14.71 2.49 -6.52
C LEU A 106 15.10 2.72 -5.06
N LEU A 107 14.13 3.04 -4.19
CA LEU A 107 14.35 3.23 -2.75
C LEU A 107 14.87 1.98 -2.04
N LEU A 108 14.59 0.79 -2.58
CA LEU A 108 15.11 -0.46 -2.04
C LEU A 108 16.62 -0.63 -2.30
N THR A 109 17.14 0.01 -3.35
CA THR A 109 18.56 -0.10 -3.74
C THR A 109 19.47 0.53 -2.69
N PRO A 110 20.62 -0.10 -2.38
CA PRO A 110 21.50 0.37 -1.30
C PRO A 110 22.03 1.78 -1.53
N TRP A 111 22.21 2.18 -2.79
CA TRP A 111 22.69 3.52 -3.14
C TRP A 111 21.68 4.61 -2.75
N VAL A 112 20.40 4.42 -3.08
CA VAL A 112 19.36 5.40 -2.73
C VAL A 112 19.13 5.44 -1.21
N ARG A 113 19.18 4.30 -0.52
CA ARG A 113 19.06 4.26 0.96
C ARG A 113 20.16 5.07 1.65
N ARG A 114 21.41 4.95 1.19
CA ARG A 114 22.54 5.73 1.71
C ARG A 114 22.41 7.22 1.44
N LEU A 115 21.71 7.61 0.37
CA LEU A 115 21.41 9.01 0.11
C LEU A 115 20.30 9.50 1.05
N ALA A 116 19.24 8.71 1.21
CA ALA A 116 18.13 9.01 2.12
C ALA A 116 18.59 9.12 3.59
N SER A 117 19.55 8.31 4.03
CA SER A 117 20.12 8.39 5.38
C SER A 117 20.91 9.69 5.65
N LYS A 118 21.24 10.47 4.62
CA LYS A 118 21.81 11.82 4.79
C LYS A 118 20.75 12.87 5.11
N LEU A 119 19.48 12.61 4.77
CA LEU A 119 18.37 13.53 4.95
C LEU A 119 17.51 13.15 6.16
N ILE A 120 17.36 11.86 6.45
CA ILE A 120 16.47 11.31 7.48
C ILE A 120 17.29 10.38 8.38
N PRO A 121 17.09 10.37 9.71
CA PRO A 121 17.80 9.49 10.63
C PRO A 121 17.34 8.02 10.52
N ILE A 122 17.69 7.37 9.41
CA ILE A 122 17.45 5.95 9.15
C ILE A 122 18.79 5.19 9.11
N ASP A 123 18.79 3.93 9.57
CA ASP A 123 19.92 3.02 9.37
C ASP A 123 19.84 2.45 7.94
N PRO A 124 20.76 2.81 7.03
CA PRO A 124 20.73 2.33 5.66
C PRO A 124 20.97 0.83 5.55
N ASP A 125 21.52 0.15 6.56
CA ASP A 125 21.78 -1.30 6.52
C ASP A 125 20.69 -2.14 7.20
N SER A 126 19.71 -1.48 7.84
CA SER A 126 18.58 -2.16 8.48
C SER A 126 17.52 -2.60 7.47
N PRO A 127 17.17 -3.90 7.39
CA PRO A 127 16.11 -4.38 6.50
C PRO A 127 14.75 -3.75 6.79
N VAL A 128 14.44 -3.47 8.05
CA VAL A 128 13.17 -2.84 8.43
C VAL A 128 13.07 -1.41 7.89
N HIS A 129 14.15 -0.63 7.98
CA HIS A 129 14.17 0.73 7.44
C HIS A 129 14.11 0.73 5.92
N ALA A 130 14.77 -0.22 5.26
CA ALA A 130 14.70 -0.38 3.81
C ALA A 130 13.27 -0.67 3.33
N VAL A 131 12.59 -1.64 3.94
CA VAL A 131 11.20 -1.99 3.60
C VAL A 131 10.25 -0.83 3.93
N ALA A 132 10.38 -0.21 5.10
CA ALA A 132 9.53 0.90 5.51
C ALA A 132 9.67 2.10 4.56
N LEU A 133 10.90 2.43 4.16
CA LEU A 133 11.17 3.48 3.19
C LEU A 133 10.49 3.16 1.85
N ALA A 134 10.61 1.93 1.36
CA ALA A 134 9.93 1.51 0.15
C ALA A 134 8.41 1.63 0.30
N PHE A 135 7.81 1.16 1.39
CA PHE A 135 6.36 1.21 1.64
C PHE A 135 5.76 2.61 1.69
N THR A 136 6.57 3.66 1.92
CA THR A 136 6.08 5.04 1.80
C THR A 136 5.48 5.33 0.42
N MET A 137 5.99 4.69 -0.64
CA MET A 137 5.43 4.86 -1.99
C MET A 137 4.05 4.22 -2.15
N LEU A 138 3.67 3.21 -1.36
CA LEU A 138 2.30 2.68 -1.37
C LEU A 138 1.28 3.74 -0.92
N VAL A 139 1.67 4.61 0.02
CA VAL A 139 0.83 5.75 0.43
C VAL A 139 0.65 6.72 -0.72
N VAL A 140 1.74 7.03 -1.44
CA VAL A 140 1.69 7.89 -2.63
C VAL A 140 0.78 7.28 -3.71
N ILE A 141 0.90 5.97 -3.97
CA ILE A 141 0.01 5.26 -4.91
C ILE A 141 -1.45 5.42 -4.48
N ASN A 142 -1.77 5.18 -3.21
CA ASN A 142 -3.13 5.29 -2.70
C ASN A 142 -3.70 6.71 -2.87
N LEU A 143 -2.90 7.73 -2.55
CA LEU A 143 -3.31 9.13 -2.71
C LEU A 143 -3.55 9.49 -4.17
N ILE A 144 -2.65 9.14 -5.09
CA ILE A 144 -2.82 9.48 -6.51
C ILE A 144 -3.95 8.64 -7.13
N ALA A 145 -4.11 7.38 -6.75
CA ALA A 145 -5.24 6.57 -7.20
C ALA A 145 -6.58 7.17 -6.75
N THR A 146 -6.66 7.67 -5.51
CA THR A 146 -7.84 8.39 -5.00
C THR A 146 -8.11 9.65 -5.83
N LEU A 147 -7.07 10.40 -6.18
CA LEU A 147 -7.19 11.57 -7.08
C LEU A 147 -7.59 11.17 -8.51
N GLY A 148 -7.12 10.03 -9.01
CA GLY A 148 -7.43 9.54 -10.36
C GLY A 148 -8.87 9.05 -10.53
N ILE A 149 -9.49 8.56 -9.45
CA ILE A 149 -10.94 8.28 -9.42
C ILE A 149 -11.72 9.59 -9.55
N GLY A 150 -11.26 10.65 -8.87
CA GLY A 150 -11.91 11.96 -8.84
C GLY A 150 -12.75 12.15 -7.58
N LEU A 151 -12.59 13.29 -6.92
CA LEU A 151 -13.34 13.60 -5.68
C LEU A 151 -14.85 13.73 -5.93
N GLY A 152 -15.25 14.18 -7.12
CA GLY A 152 -16.65 14.25 -7.55
C GLY A 152 -17.27 12.85 -7.65
N ASN A 153 -16.65 11.95 -8.41
CA ASN A 153 -17.10 10.57 -8.58
C ASN A 153 -17.11 9.80 -7.26
N LEU A 154 -16.14 10.05 -6.37
CA LEU A 154 -16.15 9.50 -5.02
C LEU A 154 -17.34 10.01 -4.20
N SER A 155 -17.63 11.31 -4.25
CA SER A 155 -18.77 11.89 -3.54
C SER A 155 -20.10 11.34 -4.05
N GLU A 156 -20.25 11.22 -5.37
CA GLU A 156 -21.44 10.65 -6.01
C GLU A 156 -21.60 9.17 -5.67
N SER A 157 -20.51 8.40 -5.69
CA SER A 157 -20.51 6.98 -5.30
C SER A 157 -20.94 6.81 -3.83
N ILE A 158 -20.45 7.67 -2.94
CA ILE A 158 -20.83 7.65 -1.51
C ILE A 158 -22.31 8.04 -1.32
N GLN A 159 -22.78 9.05 -2.05
CA GLN A 159 -24.19 9.48 -2.02
C GLN A 159 -25.13 8.41 -2.58
N ALA A 160 -24.75 7.76 -3.68
CA ALA A 160 -25.49 6.66 -4.29
C ALA A 160 -25.59 5.46 -3.33
N GLN A 161 -24.49 5.09 -2.66
CA GLN A 161 -24.49 4.04 -1.62
C GLN A 161 -25.39 4.40 -0.42
N THR A 162 -25.44 5.68 -0.05
CA THR A 162 -26.30 6.14 1.06
C THR A 162 -27.78 6.12 0.70
N SER A 163 -28.12 6.26 -0.59
CA SER A 163 -29.49 6.45 -1.08
C SER A 163 -30.15 5.18 -1.59
N ALA A 164 -29.37 4.20 -2.08
CA ALA A 164 -29.90 3.01 -2.75
C ALA A 164 -30.41 1.90 -1.81
N GLU A 165 -29.96 1.84 -0.54
CA GLU A 165 -30.38 0.80 0.41
C GLU A 165 -30.58 1.37 1.81
N GLY A 166 -31.85 1.54 2.21
CA GLY A 166 -32.25 2.13 3.49
C GLY A 166 -31.47 1.58 4.69
N GLY A 167 -30.61 2.42 5.27
CA GLY A 167 -29.99 2.27 6.60
C GLY A 167 -28.94 1.17 6.79
N ASN A 168 -29.09 0.01 6.15
CA ASN A 168 -28.26 -1.18 6.45
C ASN A 168 -26.87 -1.17 5.77
N GLN A 169 -26.69 -0.51 4.63
CA GLN A 169 -25.37 -0.40 3.99
C GLN A 169 -24.40 0.49 4.79
N SER A 170 -24.92 1.50 5.50
CA SER A 170 -24.11 2.34 6.41
C SER A 170 -23.34 1.50 7.45
N LEU A 171 -23.96 0.44 7.98
CA LEU A 171 -23.29 -0.46 8.93
C LEU A 171 -22.19 -1.30 8.26
N ALA A 172 -22.41 -1.77 7.02
CA ALA A 172 -21.41 -2.55 6.28
C ALA A 172 -20.18 -1.72 5.91
N THR A 173 -20.39 -0.51 5.37
CA THR A 173 -19.31 0.45 5.06
C THR A 173 -18.56 0.87 6.32
N ASN A 174 -19.26 1.07 7.45
CA ASN A 174 -18.60 1.37 8.72
C ASN A 174 -17.73 0.20 9.20
N ILE A 175 -18.18 -1.04 9.08
CA ILE A 175 -17.41 -2.23 9.47
C ILE A 175 -16.14 -2.38 8.62
N SER A 176 -16.21 -2.15 7.31
CA SER A 176 -15.02 -2.23 6.44
C SER A 176 -14.01 -1.12 6.72
N LEU A 177 -14.47 0.11 6.97
CA LEU A 177 -13.61 1.20 7.43
C LEU A 177 -12.91 0.86 8.74
N TRP A 178 -13.63 0.40 9.77
CA TRP A 178 -13.03 -0.03 11.02
C TRP A 178 -12.05 -1.19 10.83
N GLY A 179 -12.40 -2.17 10.00
CA GLY A 179 -11.53 -3.28 9.64
C GLY A 179 -10.20 -2.81 9.05
N GLN A 180 -10.24 -1.87 8.10
CA GLN A 180 -9.05 -1.26 7.51
C GLN A 180 -8.22 -0.50 8.56
N GLN A 181 -8.84 0.27 9.44
CA GLN A 181 -8.10 1.01 10.48
C GLN A 181 -7.42 0.07 11.48
N ILE A 182 -8.12 -0.97 11.93
CA ILE A 182 -7.57 -1.97 12.86
C ILE A 182 -6.39 -2.70 12.21
N ILE A 183 -6.52 -3.13 10.96
CA ILE A 183 -5.44 -3.84 10.26
C ILE A 183 -4.26 -2.90 9.98
N THR A 184 -4.50 -1.62 9.69
CA THR A 184 -3.44 -0.62 9.54
C THR A 184 -2.70 -0.41 10.87
N ALA A 185 -3.43 -0.34 11.99
CA ALA A 185 -2.82 -0.27 13.32
C ALA A 185 -1.98 -1.53 13.64
N LEU A 186 -2.47 -2.73 13.26
CA LEU A 186 -1.71 -3.97 13.37
C LEU A 186 -0.44 -3.96 12.51
N LEU A 187 -0.53 -3.46 11.27
CA LEU A 187 0.64 -3.30 10.40
C LEU A 187 1.67 -2.36 11.04
N ALA A 188 1.23 -1.25 11.67
CA ALA A 188 2.12 -0.33 12.37
C ALA A 188 2.79 -1.00 13.59
N LEU A 189 2.05 -1.79 14.37
CA LEU A 189 2.56 -2.58 15.50
C LEU A 189 3.62 -3.60 15.05
N VAL A 190 3.31 -4.38 14.01
CA VAL A 190 4.27 -5.31 13.40
C VAL A 190 5.48 -4.54 12.86
N GLY A 191 5.25 -3.38 12.25
CA GLY A 191 6.30 -2.54 11.69
C GLY A 191 7.33 -2.07 12.72
N VAL A 192 6.90 -1.68 13.92
CA VAL A 192 7.83 -1.32 15.01
C VAL A 192 8.53 -2.54 15.62
N GLY A 193 8.07 -3.76 15.31
CA GLY A 193 8.68 -5.03 15.71
C GLY A 193 7.97 -5.73 16.87
N TRP A 194 6.70 -5.42 17.11
CA TRP A 194 5.86 -6.16 18.04
C TRP A 194 5.82 -7.65 17.68
N ALA A 195 5.76 -8.51 18.69
CA ALA A 195 5.75 -9.98 18.61
C ALA A 195 7.04 -10.65 18.07
N VAL A 196 7.96 -9.93 17.44
CA VAL A 196 9.21 -10.49 16.90
C VAL A 196 10.42 -10.16 17.77
N ARG A 197 10.66 -8.87 18.02
CA ARG A 197 11.87 -8.38 18.71
C ARG A 197 11.57 -7.47 19.90
N ARG A 198 10.35 -6.93 20.00
CA ARG A 198 9.91 -6.02 21.07
C ARG A 198 8.66 -6.55 21.76
N GLY A 199 8.56 -6.30 23.05
CA GLY A 199 7.34 -6.52 23.84
C GLY A 199 6.25 -5.48 23.53
N TRP A 200 5.05 -5.69 24.06
CA TRP A 200 3.89 -4.81 23.87
C TRP A 200 4.16 -3.37 24.34
N SER A 201 4.65 -3.19 25.57
CA SER A 201 4.93 -1.87 26.15
C SER A 201 5.97 -1.07 25.33
N GLN A 202 7.06 -1.71 24.92
CA GLN A 202 8.09 -1.07 24.09
C GLN A 202 7.57 -0.67 22.71
N SER A 203 6.62 -1.43 22.16
CA SER A 203 6.01 -1.14 20.86
C SER A 203 5.10 0.09 20.96
N LEU A 204 4.28 0.19 22.01
CA LEU A 204 3.44 1.36 22.29
C LEU A 204 4.28 2.64 22.52
N GLN A 205 5.34 2.55 23.32
CA GLN A 205 6.25 3.68 23.55
C GLN A 205 6.87 4.20 22.24
N ARG A 206 7.24 3.29 21.32
CA ARG A 206 7.80 3.65 20.00
C ARG A 206 6.77 4.26 19.06
N LEU A 207 5.51 3.91 19.22
CA LEU A 207 4.39 4.55 18.52
C LEU A 207 3.98 5.89 19.17
N GLY A 208 4.65 6.32 20.26
CA GLY A 208 4.30 7.54 20.97
C GLY A 208 3.06 7.40 21.86
N ILE A 209 2.57 6.17 22.07
CA ILE A 209 1.43 5.89 22.94
C ILE A 209 1.97 5.69 24.36
N THR A 210 2.14 6.80 25.08
CA THR A 210 2.46 6.80 26.51
C THR A 210 1.22 7.17 27.32
N ALA A 211 1.13 6.69 28.57
CA ALA A 211 0.07 7.15 29.47
C ALA A 211 0.11 8.68 29.56
N LEU A 212 -1.06 9.32 29.54
CA LEU A 212 -1.20 10.75 29.82
C LEU A 212 -0.75 10.99 31.27
N THR A 213 0.52 11.31 31.44
CA THR A 213 1.04 11.83 32.71
C THR A 213 0.67 13.31 32.73
N GLY A 214 -0.48 13.62 33.34
CA GLY A 214 -0.84 14.97 33.78
C GLY A 214 -0.11 15.35 35.06
#